data_AF-A0A6N6ZKP9-F1
#
_entry.id   AF-A0A6N6ZKP9-F1
#
_cell.length_a   1.000
_cell.length_b   1.000
_cell.length_c   1.000
_cell.angle_alpha   90.00
_cell.angle_beta   90.00
_cell.angle_gamma   90.00
#
_symmetry.space_group_name_H-M   'P 1'
#
loop_
_entity.id
_entity.type
_entity.pdbx_description
1 polymer ?
#
loop_
_entity_poly.entity_id
_entity_poly.type
_entity_poly.pdbx_seq_one_letter_code
_entity_poly.pdbx_strand_id
1 'polypeptide(L)'
;GLGRGTGAMRPALAAFGARLAAVWLDKRDFLSGYDVYAAFSDDGGASYGKDTKAQDSFGDAIAQWHAAVAGNRRGDLVVAFDDERDSSADVWLTRWTASGWGGDFSPADASGAGRQGDPAIALDDTGHLHLAWIERDAVGTTRLRYTMLPPP
;
A
#
# COMPACT_ATOMS: atom_id res chain seq x y z
N GLY A 1 9.42 18.92 12.20
CA GLY A 1 8.99 19.80 11.10
C GLY A 1 8.85 18.96 9.85
N LEU A 2 7.68 18.97 9.21
CA LEU A 2 7.44 18.22 7.97
C LEU A 2 8.39 18.77 6.89
N GLY A 3 9.34 17.95 6.42
CA GLY A 3 10.37 18.39 5.48
C GLY A 3 9.77 19.02 4.23
N ARG A 4 10.19 20.24 3.87
CA ARG A 4 9.80 20.89 2.62
C ARG A 4 10.63 20.29 1.48
N GLY A 5 9.97 19.65 0.51
CA GLY A 5 10.60 19.10 -0.70
C GLY A 5 9.65 18.18 -1.45
N THR A 6 9.79 18.13 -2.78
CA THR A 6 9.17 17.11 -3.65
C THR A 6 9.97 15.81 -3.50
N GLY A 7 9.64 15.03 -2.48
CA GLY A 7 10.26 13.74 -2.24
C GLY A 7 9.45 12.63 -2.90
N ALA A 8 10.12 11.74 -3.62
CA ALA A 8 9.62 10.40 -3.86
C ALA A 8 10.48 9.41 -3.04
N MET A 9 9.86 8.44 -2.37
CA MET A 9 10.60 7.47 -1.57
C MET A 9 9.94 6.10 -1.56
N ARG A 10 10.72 5.11 -1.12
CA ARG A 10 10.31 3.71 -0.96
C ARG A 10 9.64 3.13 -2.22
N PRO A 11 10.31 3.18 -3.40
CA PRO A 11 9.79 2.50 -4.56
C PRO A 11 9.74 0.99 -4.30
N ALA A 12 8.63 0.37 -4.67
CA ALA A 12 8.40 -1.06 -4.65
C ALA A 12 7.92 -1.50 -6.04
N LEU A 13 8.24 -2.73 -6.43
CA LEU A 13 7.95 -3.26 -7.76
C LEU A 13 7.34 -4.66 -7.65
N ALA A 14 6.26 -4.92 -8.38
CA ALA A 14 5.68 -6.26 -8.52
C ALA A 14 5.27 -6.56 -9.96
N ALA A 15 5.33 -7.83 -10.35
CA ALA A 15 4.69 -8.32 -11.56
C ALA A 15 3.23 -8.66 -11.28
N PHE A 16 2.33 -8.36 -12.22
CA PHE A 16 0.93 -8.77 -12.19
C PHE A 16 0.45 -9.10 -13.60
N GLY A 17 0.05 -10.36 -13.82
CA GLY A 17 -0.22 -10.88 -15.17
C GLY A 17 1.03 -10.76 -16.04
N ALA A 18 0.92 -10.03 -17.17
CA ALA A 18 2.03 -9.75 -18.08
C ALA A 18 2.69 -8.37 -17.85
N ARG A 19 2.27 -7.64 -16.81
CA ARG A 19 2.65 -6.24 -16.57
C ARG A 19 3.52 -6.11 -15.32
N LEU A 20 4.20 -4.98 -15.17
CA LEU A 20 4.85 -4.58 -13.92
C LEU A 20 4.14 -3.36 -13.31
N ALA A 21 4.10 -3.29 -11.99
CA ALA A 21 3.65 -2.14 -11.23
C ALA A 21 4.79 -1.59 -10.37
N ALA A 22 5.15 -0.33 -10.57
CA ALA A 22 5.98 0.44 -9.66
C ALA A 22 5.06 1.26 -8.75
N VAL A 23 5.33 1.22 -7.44
CA VAL A 23 4.58 1.95 -6.41
C VAL A 23 5.54 2.73 -5.54
N TRP A 24 5.22 3.97 -5.18
CA TRP A 24 6.07 4.82 -4.34
C TRP A 24 5.25 5.79 -3.50
N LEU A 25 5.91 6.36 -2.50
CA LEU A 25 5.39 7.48 -1.72
C LEU A 25 5.84 8.79 -2.36
N ASP A 26 4.91 9.71 -2.64
CA ASP A 26 5.16 10.96 -3.36
C ASP A 26 4.63 12.17 -2.60
N LYS A 27 5.46 13.21 -2.45
CA LYS A 27 5.10 14.45 -1.74
C LYS A 27 4.92 15.62 -2.72
N ARG A 28 4.04 15.47 -3.71
CA ARG A 28 3.72 16.54 -4.68
C ARG A 28 2.54 17.41 -4.28
N ASP A 29 1.62 16.91 -3.45
CA ASP A 29 0.37 17.62 -3.14
C ASP A 29 0.51 18.60 -1.95
N PHE A 30 1.62 18.56 -1.20
CA PHE A 30 2.01 19.50 -0.12
C PHE A 30 0.98 19.73 1.02
N LEU A 31 -0.16 19.04 1.03
CA LEU A 31 -1.22 19.23 2.03
C LEU A 31 -0.82 18.64 3.40
N SER A 32 -0.46 17.36 3.41
CA SER A 32 -0.51 16.52 4.62
C SER A 32 0.66 15.56 4.75
N GLY A 33 1.32 15.19 3.65
CA GLY A 33 2.40 14.21 3.68
C GLY A 33 2.74 13.63 2.33
N TYR A 34 3.18 12.37 2.34
CA TYR A 34 3.30 11.58 1.12
C TYR A 34 1.97 10.92 0.81
N ASP A 35 1.69 10.79 -0.47
CA ASP A 35 0.61 9.98 -1.03
C ASP A 35 1.18 8.73 -1.71
N VAL A 36 0.37 7.71 -1.88
CA VAL A 36 0.74 6.48 -2.59
C VAL A 36 0.44 6.65 -4.08
N TYR A 37 1.45 6.51 -4.91
CA TYR A 37 1.32 6.55 -6.38
C TYR A 37 1.78 5.25 -7.00
N ALA A 38 1.24 4.96 -8.18
CA ALA A 38 1.60 3.81 -8.97
C ALA A 38 1.68 4.14 -10.47
N ALA A 39 2.59 3.47 -11.16
CA ALA A 39 2.68 3.46 -12.62
C ALA A 39 2.91 2.03 -13.13
N PHE A 40 2.40 1.74 -14.32
CA PHE A 40 2.47 0.41 -14.91
C PHE A 40 3.36 0.38 -16.13
N SER A 41 4.03 -0.76 -16.32
CA SER A 41 4.83 -1.07 -17.51
C SER A 41 4.25 -2.28 -18.22
N ASP A 42 4.15 -2.14 -19.55
CA ASP A 42 3.67 -3.17 -20.48
C ASP A 42 4.81 -3.77 -21.32
N ASP A 43 6.06 -3.34 -21.10
CA ASP A 43 7.24 -3.67 -21.91
C ASP A 43 8.40 -4.23 -21.06
N GLY A 44 8.07 -4.89 -19.95
CA GLY A 44 9.06 -5.53 -19.07
C GLY A 44 9.92 -4.54 -18.28
N GLY A 45 9.41 -3.33 -18.04
CA GLY A 45 10.07 -2.29 -17.25
C GLY A 45 10.94 -1.35 -18.07
N ALA A 46 10.90 -1.42 -19.40
CA ALA A 46 11.64 -0.49 -20.26
C ALA A 46 11.03 0.92 -20.24
N SER A 47 9.71 1.03 -20.13
CA SER A 47 8.98 2.27 -19.93
C SER A 47 7.77 2.08 -19.02
N TYR A 48 7.33 3.18 -18.42
CA TYR A 48 6.14 3.22 -17.57
C TYR A 48 5.16 4.25 -18.13
N GLY A 49 3.87 3.91 -18.09
CA GLY A 49 2.80 4.81 -18.45
C GLY A 49 2.63 5.95 -17.43
N LYS A 50 1.59 6.77 -17.66
CA LYS A 50 1.22 7.84 -16.72
C LYS A 50 0.92 7.26 -15.33
N ASP A 51 1.40 7.93 -14.30
CA ASP A 51 1.15 7.58 -12.91
C ASP A 51 -0.27 7.92 -12.46
N THR A 52 -0.73 7.23 -11.42
CA THR A 52 -2.04 7.43 -10.79
C THR A 52 -1.91 7.33 -9.28
N LYS A 53 -2.74 8.08 -8.55
CA LYS A 53 -2.86 7.97 -7.09
C LYS A 53 -3.51 6.62 -6.76
N ALA A 54 -2.83 5.82 -5.95
CA ALA A 54 -3.18 4.45 -5.56
C ALA A 54 -3.60 4.39 -4.09
N GLN A 55 -4.43 5.35 -3.70
CA GLN A 55 -5.14 5.46 -2.43
C GLN A 55 -6.46 6.20 -2.71
N ASP A 56 -7.42 6.12 -1.80
CA ASP A 56 -8.64 6.91 -1.90
C ASP A 56 -8.54 8.30 -1.25
N SER A 57 -9.61 9.08 -1.40
CA SER A 57 -9.67 10.47 -0.94
C SER A 57 -9.77 10.62 0.58
N PHE A 58 -10.12 9.57 1.33
CA PHE A 58 -10.15 9.66 2.80
C PHE A 58 -8.74 9.80 3.38
N GLY A 59 -7.71 9.31 2.66
CA GLY A 59 -6.31 9.46 3.01
C GLY A 59 -5.67 10.80 2.60
N ASP A 60 -6.34 11.65 1.81
CA ASP A 60 -5.72 12.84 1.20
C ASP A 60 -5.16 13.85 2.23
N ALA A 61 -5.78 13.93 3.41
CA ALA A 61 -5.36 14.84 4.47
C ALA A 61 -4.36 14.20 5.46
N ILE A 62 -3.92 12.95 5.22
CA ILE A 62 -3.07 12.17 6.12
C ILE A 62 -1.83 11.67 5.38
N ALA A 63 -0.67 11.75 6.04
CA ALA A 63 0.57 11.21 5.48
C ALA A 63 0.53 9.67 5.43
N GLN A 64 0.80 9.12 4.25
CA GLN A 64 0.91 7.69 4.02
C GLN A 64 2.36 7.19 4.20
N TRP A 65 2.52 5.97 4.68
CA TRP A 65 3.81 5.37 4.98
C TRP A 65 3.94 3.92 4.50
N HIS A 66 5.19 3.47 4.39
CA HIS A 66 5.58 2.07 4.16
C HIS A 66 4.85 1.36 3.00
N ALA A 67 4.70 2.05 1.86
CA ALA A 67 4.09 1.44 0.67
C ALA A 67 4.77 0.12 0.28
N ALA A 68 3.95 -0.90 0.04
CA ALA A 68 4.33 -2.22 -0.44
C ALA A 68 3.35 -2.65 -1.56
N VAL A 69 3.80 -3.52 -2.46
CA VAL A 69 2.99 -3.97 -3.60
C VAL A 69 3.20 -5.46 -3.85
N ALA A 70 2.11 -6.17 -4.14
CA ALA A 70 2.14 -7.56 -4.55
C ALA A 70 1.21 -7.77 -5.74
N GLY A 71 1.65 -8.58 -6.70
CA GLY A 71 0.84 -9.04 -7.82
C GLY A 71 1.02 -10.54 -8.04
N ASN A 72 0.18 -11.13 -8.88
CA ASN A 72 0.24 -12.56 -9.22
C ASN A 72 0.05 -12.82 -10.72
N ARG A 73 0.14 -14.09 -11.14
CA ARG A 73 0.02 -14.48 -12.55
C ARG A 73 -1.39 -14.29 -13.13
N ARG A 74 -2.42 -14.18 -12.30
CA ARG A 74 -3.81 -13.95 -12.74
C ARG A 74 -4.08 -12.48 -13.11
N GLY A 75 -3.18 -11.58 -12.71
CA GLY A 75 -3.33 -10.15 -12.96
C GLY A 75 -3.90 -9.37 -11.78
N ASP A 76 -4.00 -9.99 -10.59
CA ASP A 76 -4.34 -9.24 -9.39
C ASP A 76 -3.16 -8.41 -8.93
N LEU A 77 -3.45 -7.25 -8.37
CA LEU A 77 -2.48 -6.32 -7.82
C LEU A 77 -3.07 -5.68 -6.56
N VAL A 78 -2.33 -5.78 -5.46
CA VAL A 78 -2.65 -5.17 -4.16
C VAL A 78 -1.51 -4.23 -3.79
N VAL A 79 -1.87 -3.06 -3.30
CA VAL A 79 -0.96 -2.12 -2.65
C VAL A 79 -1.31 -2.05 -1.17
N ALA A 80 -0.30 -2.08 -0.31
CA ALA A 80 -0.43 -1.89 1.13
C ALA A 80 0.34 -0.65 1.56
N PHE A 81 -0.15 0.03 2.58
CA PHE A 81 0.51 1.15 3.25
C PHE A 81 -0.05 1.28 4.66
N ASP A 82 0.51 2.16 5.48
CA ASP A 82 -0.07 2.51 6.79
C ASP A 82 -0.24 4.01 6.96
N ASP A 83 -1.30 4.39 7.66
CA ASP A 83 -1.58 5.77 8.04
C ASP A 83 -2.41 5.87 9.32
N GLU A 84 -2.54 7.09 9.84
CA GLU A 84 -3.23 7.38 11.10
C GLU A 84 -4.62 8.01 10.89
N ARG A 85 -5.31 7.70 9.78
CA ARG A 85 -6.62 8.32 9.46
C ARG A 85 -7.72 7.99 10.47
N ASP A 86 -7.58 6.84 11.16
CA ASP A 86 -8.51 6.36 12.20
C ASP A 86 -7.93 6.47 13.62
N SER A 87 -7.23 7.57 13.92
CA SER A 87 -6.66 7.92 15.25
C SER A 87 -5.48 7.07 15.73
N SER A 88 -5.24 5.90 15.14
CA SER A 88 -4.03 5.09 15.28
C SER A 88 -3.53 4.63 13.91
N ALA A 89 -2.24 4.29 13.84
CA ALA A 89 -1.69 3.74 12.61
C ALA A 89 -2.32 2.38 12.33
N ASP A 90 -2.99 2.24 11.19
CA ASP A 90 -3.58 1.00 10.71
C ASP A 90 -2.99 0.64 9.34
N VAL A 91 -2.99 -0.66 9.01
CA VAL A 91 -2.59 -1.11 7.67
C VAL A 91 -3.79 -0.98 6.73
N TRP A 92 -3.60 -0.24 5.65
CA TRP A 92 -4.56 -0.05 4.57
C TRP A 92 -4.11 -0.79 3.32
N LEU A 93 -5.10 -1.23 2.55
CA LEU A 93 -4.94 -1.95 1.31
C LEU A 93 -5.81 -1.30 0.23
N THR A 94 -5.30 -1.22 -0.99
CA THR A 94 -6.12 -0.99 -2.19
C THR A 94 -5.83 -2.02 -3.26
N ARG A 95 -6.79 -2.24 -4.16
CA ARG A 95 -6.68 -3.20 -5.26
C ARG A 95 -6.82 -2.50 -6.60
N TRP A 96 -6.02 -2.93 -7.57
CA TRP A 96 -6.28 -2.59 -8.96
C TRP A 96 -7.42 -3.45 -9.51
N THR A 97 -8.38 -2.82 -10.17
CA THR A 97 -9.53 -3.48 -10.82
C THR A 97 -9.65 -3.05 -12.27
N ALA A 98 -10.58 -3.64 -13.02
CA ALA A 98 -10.91 -3.20 -14.38
C ALA A 98 -11.39 -1.74 -14.45
N SER A 99 -11.91 -1.21 -13.34
CA SER A 99 -12.37 0.19 -13.21
C SER A 99 -11.32 1.13 -12.64
N GLY A 100 -10.09 0.65 -12.40
CA GLY A 100 -9.02 1.39 -11.73
C GLY A 100 -8.81 0.97 -10.27
N TRP A 101 -8.16 1.83 -9.48
CA TRP A 101 -7.97 1.61 -8.04
C TRP A 101 -9.31 1.58 -7.31
N GLY A 102 -9.52 0.55 -6.48
CA GLY A 102 -10.65 0.47 -5.57
C GLY A 102 -10.49 1.41 -4.38
N GLY A 103 -11.53 1.48 -3.54
CA GLY A 103 -11.44 2.16 -2.25
C GLY A 103 -10.47 1.45 -1.30
N ASP A 104 -9.90 2.22 -0.37
CA ASP A 104 -9.00 1.68 0.64
C ASP A 104 -9.81 0.84 1.64
N PHE A 105 -9.22 -0.26 2.11
CA PHE A 105 -9.81 -1.07 3.16
C PHE A 105 -8.73 -1.57 4.11
N SER A 106 -9.09 -1.76 5.37
CA SER A 106 -8.18 -2.27 6.40
C SER A 106 -8.68 -3.63 6.92
N PRO A 107 -7.86 -4.69 6.92
CA PRO A 107 -8.22 -5.96 7.53
C PRO A 107 -8.42 -5.79 9.04
N ALA A 108 -9.45 -6.42 9.61
CA ALA A 108 -9.76 -6.30 11.04
C ALA A 108 -8.61 -6.73 11.97
N ASP A 109 -7.75 -7.66 11.54
CA ASP A 109 -6.57 -8.08 12.31
C ASP A 109 -5.46 -7.00 12.33
N ALA A 110 -5.43 -6.14 11.30
CA ALA A 110 -4.41 -5.13 11.07
C ALA A 110 -4.96 -3.70 11.24
N SER A 111 -6.03 -3.56 12.03
CA SER A 111 -6.59 -2.29 12.49
C SER A 111 -6.90 -2.26 13.98
N GLY A 112 -7.05 -1.04 14.52
CA GLY A 112 -7.56 -0.81 15.88
C GLY A 112 -6.45 -0.62 16.92
N ALA A 113 -6.62 -1.22 18.10
CA ALA A 113 -5.77 -0.90 19.25
C ALA A 113 -4.28 -1.18 19.01
N GLY A 114 -3.44 -0.21 19.33
CA GLY A 114 -1.99 -0.25 19.05
C GLY A 114 -1.67 0.52 17.76
N ARG A 115 -0.45 0.32 17.26
CA ARG A 115 -0.01 0.83 15.96
C ARG A 115 0.31 -0.35 15.07
N GLN A 116 -0.38 -0.47 13.95
CA GLN A 116 -0.17 -1.45 12.90
C GLN A 116 0.58 -0.75 11.77
N GLY A 117 1.72 -1.28 11.34
CA GLY A 117 2.48 -0.66 10.26
C GLY A 117 3.60 -1.52 9.74
N ASP A 118 4.39 -0.94 8.84
CA ASP A 118 5.47 -1.65 8.12
C ASP A 118 4.95 -2.93 7.42
N PRO A 119 3.90 -2.85 6.58
CA PRO A 119 3.31 -4.03 5.97
C PRO A 119 4.25 -4.67 4.94
N ALA A 120 4.22 -6.00 4.91
CA ALA A 120 4.79 -6.83 3.85
C ALA A 120 3.68 -7.72 3.29
N ILE A 121 3.53 -7.73 1.97
CA ILE A 121 2.45 -8.46 1.28
C ILE A 121 2.97 -9.38 0.19
N ALA A 122 2.28 -10.49 -0.03
CA ALA A 122 2.46 -11.37 -1.17
C ALA A 122 1.09 -11.92 -1.63
N LEU A 123 0.90 -12.10 -2.94
CA LEU A 123 -0.26 -12.79 -3.49
C LEU A 123 0.18 -14.17 -3.99
N ASP A 124 -0.57 -15.19 -3.60
CA ASP A 124 -0.40 -16.52 -4.20
C ASP A 124 -1.11 -16.63 -5.57
N ASP A 125 -0.83 -17.70 -6.29
CA ASP A 125 -1.40 -17.97 -7.61
C ASP A 125 -2.91 -18.25 -7.58
N THR A 126 -3.50 -18.49 -6.40
CA THR A 126 -4.94 -18.69 -6.18
C THR A 126 -5.67 -17.41 -5.74
N GLY A 127 -4.92 -16.40 -5.29
CA GLY A 127 -5.41 -15.07 -4.97
C GLY A 127 -5.43 -14.73 -3.51
N HIS A 128 -4.96 -15.63 -2.66
CA HIS A 128 -4.84 -15.32 -1.26
C HIS A 128 -3.75 -14.28 -1.06
N LEU A 129 -4.09 -13.23 -0.31
CA LEU A 129 -3.18 -12.21 0.12
C LEU A 129 -2.59 -12.62 1.46
N HIS A 130 -1.29 -12.89 1.46
CA HIS A 130 -0.50 -13.05 2.66
C HIS A 130 -0.06 -11.66 3.13
N LEU A 131 -0.45 -11.28 4.35
CA LEU A 131 -0.09 -10.00 4.95
C LEU A 131 0.66 -10.25 6.26
N ALA A 132 1.85 -9.68 6.39
CA ALA A 132 2.60 -9.59 7.63
C ALA A 132 2.85 -8.11 7.98
N TRP A 133 2.87 -7.77 9.27
CA TRP A 133 3.06 -6.39 9.72
C TRP A 133 3.64 -6.33 11.14
N ILE A 134 4.09 -5.15 11.53
CA ILE A 134 4.54 -4.87 12.89
C ILE A 134 3.39 -4.25 13.67
N GLU A 135 3.02 -4.89 14.77
CA GLU A 135 2.15 -4.29 15.79
C GLU A 135 3.02 -3.74 16.93
N ARG A 136 2.69 -2.53 17.39
CA ARG A 136 3.21 -1.97 18.64
C ARG A 136 2.06 -1.60 19.57
N ASP A 137 1.99 -2.19 20.74
CA ASP A 137 0.96 -1.84 21.73
C ASP A 137 1.33 -0.60 22.57
N ALA A 138 0.38 -0.12 23.38
CA ALA A 138 0.53 1.12 24.16
C ALA A 138 1.64 1.05 25.23
N VAL A 139 2.08 -0.14 25.62
CA VAL A 139 3.17 -0.34 26.59
C VAL A 139 4.52 -0.61 25.92
N GLY A 140 4.57 -0.57 24.59
CA GLY A 140 5.79 -0.68 23.79
C GLY A 140 6.15 -2.09 23.37
N THR A 141 5.30 -3.10 23.61
CA THR A 141 5.54 -4.45 23.08
C THR A 141 5.47 -4.41 21.57
N THR A 142 6.46 -5.00 20.90
CA THR A 142 6.48 -5.13 19.44
C THR A 142 6.21 -6.58 19.06
N ARG A 143 5.28 -6.82 18.13
CA ARG A 143 4.92 -8.16 17.63
C ARG A 143 5.01 -8.18 16.11
N LEU A 144 5.56 -9.25 15.56
CA LEU A 144 5.34 -9.60 14.15
C LEU A 144 4.00 -10.33 14.07
N ARG A 145 3.11 -9.82 13.21
CA ARG A 145 1.77 -10.37 13.00
C ARG A 145 1.65 -10.88 11.58
N TYR A 146 0.69 -11.78 11.37
CA TYR A 146 0.40 -12.37 10.06
C TYR A 146 -1.08 -12.72 9.95
N THR A 147 -1.66 -12.51 8.77
CA THR A 147 -2.99 -12.99 8.39
C THR A 147 -3.01 -13.33 6.91
N MET A 148 -4.01 -14.10 6.50
CA MET A 148 -4.24 -14.48 5.10
C MET A 148 -5.67 -14.12 4.72
N LEU A 149 -5.81 -13.31 3.68
CA LEU A 149 -7.12 -12.86 3.20
C LEU A 149 -7.47 -13.62 1.92
N PRO A 150 -8.71 -14.09 1.77
CA PRO A 150 -9.15 -14.72 0.54
C PRO A 150 -9.18 -13.70 -0.63
N PRO A 151 -9.15 -14.18 -1.89
CA PRO A 151 -9.46 -13.33 -3.02
C PRO A 151 -10.87 -12.72 -2.89
N PRO A 152 -11.12 -11.55 -3.50
CA PRO A 152 -12.44 -10.91 -3.51
C PRO A 152 -13.50 -11.72 -4.26
#